data_AF-A0A2N3EYJ4-F1
#
_entry.id   AF-A0A2N3EYJ4-F1
#
_cell.length_a   1.000
_cell.length_b   1.000
_cell.length_c   1.000
_cell.angle_alpha   90.00
_cell.angle_beta   90.00
_cell.angle_gamma   90.00
#
_symmetry.space_group_name_H-M   'P 1'
#
loop_
_entity.id
_entity.type
_entity.pdbx_description
1 polymer ?
#
loop_
_entity_poly.entity_id
_entity_poly.type
_entity_poly.pdbx_seq_one_letter_code
_entity_poly.pdbx_strand_id
1 'polypeptide(L)'
;MPEGPKAGQAVKLARFQKQFVKGALADGINVACLSIGRGNAKTALSAGIALGAVKGIWDSQPRREILIAARTRDQARIAFDFAVGFIRSLPEDDQAAFTIRRSPRLEIEYDGDGGGHFVRAIAADGKTALGSAPTLVLMDERGHWQADQGDALEHALLSGLGKRGGRALIISTSAADDAHPFSVWLDEEQEGVYRQEHRPPPGLPADDLESLKLANPGAAYGIGSSLDWLQGQARRAIARGGSTLTSFRLYNRNERVSGENRDVLLTVDEWLACETADLPPRQGQLVVGIDIGGSASMTAAAFYWPETGRLEALGTFPSRPSLLDRGQNDRVHRRYVEMQDRGELSTLGDQTVPVAPWLVEVMAHVEGEAVAAITADRYKQAELGEAIDRAGIRCPIIWRGQGYRDGNEDCERFRRAAYDGKVKTAPSLLLRSAFADAVTLRDPANNLKLAKARSTGRIDAAAATVLAVAEGARMMGRPAHKGGRIAWG
;
A
#
# COMPACT_ATOMS: atom_id res chain seq x y z
N MET A 1 -1.79 31.62 -15.45
CA MET A 1 -1.14 30.58 -14.62
C MET A 1 -0.91 31.18 -13.24
N PRO A 2 -1.43 30.56 -12.17
CA PRO A 2 -1.37 31.14 -10.82
C PRO A 2 0.00 31.00 -10.15
N GLU A 3 0.79 29.99 -10.51
CA GLU A 3 2.10 29.71 -9.90
C GLU A 3 3.10 29.10 -10.91
N GLY A 4 4.37 29.01 -10.48
CA GLY A 4 5.47 28.40 -11.24
C GLY A 4 6.15 29.32 -12.26
N PRO A 5 7.07 28.80 -13.10
CA PRO A 5 7.86 29.60 -14.04
C PRO A 5 7.05 30.40 -15.08
N LYS A 6 5.77 30.06 -15.25
CA LYS A 6 4.85 30.72 -16.20
C LYS A 6 3.80 31.58 -15.49
N ALA A 7 3.97 31.88 -14.19
CA ALA A 7 3.03 32.71 -13.42
C ALA A 7 2.72 34.03 -14.15
N GLY A 8 1.44 34.44 -14.12
CA GLY A 8 0.95 35.64 -14.82
C GLY A 8 0.69 35.47 -16.33
N GLN A 9 1.16 34.40 -16.96
CA GLN A 9 0.89 34.14 -18.39
C GLN A 9 -0.44 33.40 -18.59
N ALA A 10 -1.10 33.60 -19.74
CA ALA A 10 -2.29 32.86 -20.12
C ALA A 10 -2.05 31.33 -20.15
N VAL A 11 -3.02 30.56 -19.68
CA VAL A 11 -2.95 29.09 -19.74
C VAL A 11 -3.04 28.66 -21.20
N LYS A 12 -2.01 28.00 -21.72
CA LYS A 12 -2.02 27.39 -23.05
C LYS A 12 -1.93 25.87 -22.91
N LEU A 13 -3.00 25.19 -23.28
CA LEU A 13 -3.03 23.73 -23.30
C LEU A 13 -2.11 23.17 -24.39
N ALA A 14 -1.27 22.22 -24.03
CA ALA A 14 -0.47 21.43 -24.96
C ALA A 14 -1.34 20.47 -25.79
N ARG A 15 -0.78 19.92 -26.88
CA ARG A 15 -1.51 19.04 -27.80
C ARG A 15 -2.16 17.85 -27.08
N PHE A 16 -1.41 17.17 -26.21
CA PHE A 16 -1.91 16.01 -25.46
C PHE A 16 -3.03 16.37 -24.47
N GLN A 17 -2.99 17.57 -23.88
CA GLN A 17 -4.04 18.06 -22.98
C GLN A 17 -5.31 18.38 -23.78
N LYS A 18 -5.17 19.04 -24.94
CA LYS A 18 -6.30 19.28 -25.85
C LYS A 18 -6.94 17.99 -26.35
N GLN A 19 -6.12 16.99 -26.68
CA GLN A 19 -6.59 15.67 -27.08
C GLN A 19 -7.41 15.03 -25.96
N PHE A 20 -6.89 15.05 -24.73
CA PHE A 20 -7.61 14.50 -23.58
C PHE A 20 -8.93 15.21 -23.34
N VAL A 21 -8.94 16.55 -23.28
CA VAL A 21 -10.16 17.33 -23.04
C VAL A 21 -11.21 17.06 -24.12
N LYS A 22 -10.82 17.02 -25.40
CA LYS A 22 -11.74 16.72 -26.50
C LYS A 22 -12.33 15.32 -26.42
N GLY A 23 -11.50 14.31 -26.13
CA GLY A 23 -11.98 12.93 -25.97
C GLY A 23 -12.85 12.75 -24.72
N ALA A 24 -12.45 13.34 -23.60
CA ALA A 24 -13.18 13.25 -22.33
C ALA A 24 -14.55 13.93 -22.36
N LEU A 25 -14.73 14.96 -23.20
CA LEU A 25 -15.98 15.70 -23.35
C LEU A 25 -16.75 15.35 -24.62
N ALA A 26 -16.31 14.32 -25.36
CA ALA A 26 -17.01 13.87 -26.56
C ALA A 26 -18.41 13.31 -26.23
N ASP A 27 -19.28 13.31 -27.24
CA ASP A 27 -20.62 12.72 -27.12
C ASP A 27 -20.52 11.22 -26.85
N GLY A 28 -21.39 10.71 -25.98
CA GLY A 28 -21.39 9.31 -25.56
C GLY A 28 -20.33 8.93 -24.52
N ILE A 29 -19.40 9.83 -24.17
CA ILE A 29 -18.38 9.56 -23.14
C ILE A 29 -18.86 10.00 -21.76
N ASN A 30 -18.94 9.03 -20.84
CA ASN A 30 -19.29 9.24 -19.43
C ASN A 30 -18.08 9.06 -18.49
N VAL A 31 -17.06 8.29 -18.87
CA VAL A 31 -15.81 8.13 -18.10
C VAL A 31 -14.61 8.42 -18.99
N ALA A 32 -13.64 9.18 -18.48
CA ALA A 32 -12.41 9.48 -19.19
C ALA A 32 -11.19 9.27 -18.29
N CYS A 33 -10.23 8.47 -18.75
CA CYS A 33 -9.03 8.11 -18.01
C CYS A 33 -7.79 8.73 -18.65
N LEU A 34 -6.99 9.46 -17.85
CA LEU A 34 -5.67 9.97 -18.24
C LEU A 34 -4.59 9.37 -17.33
N SER A 35 -3.73 8.54 -17.90
CA SER A 35 -2.51 8.03 -17.25
C SER A 35 -1.30 8.73 -17.85
N ILE A 36 -0.58 9.51 -17.04
CA ILE A 36 0.58 10.29 -17.50
C ILE A 36 1.55 10.58 -16.36
N GLY A 37 2.85 10.65 -16.68
CA GLY A 37 3.93 10.90 -15.73
C GLY A 37 3.76 12.16 -14.87
N ARG A 38 4.49 12.21 -13.75
CA ARG A 38 4.52 13.35 -12.82
C ARG A 38 5.10 14.60 -13.51
N GLY A 39 4.53 15.76 -13.20
CA GLY A 39 4.99 17.04 -13.74
C GLY A 39 4.29 17.50 -15.03
N ASN A 40 3.39 16.69 -15.60
CA ASN A 40 2.65 17.04 -16.83
C ASN A 40 1.42 17.94 -16.60
N ALA A 41 1.40 18.73 -15.51
CA ALA A 41 0.34 19.67 -15.16
C ALA A 41 -1.09 19.09 -15.06
N LYS A 42 -1.22 17.85 -14.57
CA LYS A 42 -2.51 17.16 -14.35
C LYS A 42 -3.47 17.97 -13.47
N THR A 43 -3.03 18.38 -12.29
CA THR A 43 -3.88 19.10 -11.32
C THR A 43 -4.36 20.46 -11.84
N ALA A 44 -3.50 21.20 -12.55
CA ALA A 44 -3.89 22.46 -13.20
C ALA A 44 -4.92 22.22 -14.32
N LEU A 45 -4.79 21.13 -15.08
CA LEU A 45 -5.78 20.73 -16.08
C LEU A 45 -7.13 20.42 -15.42
N SER A 46 -7.14 19.61 -14.35
CA SER A 46 -8.35 19.27 -13.59
C SER A 46 -9.05 20.53 -13.06
N ALA A 47 -8.31 21.46 -12.46
CA ALA A 47 -8.86 22.72 -11.96
C ALA A 47 -9.45 23.60 -13.07
N GLY A 48 -8.81 23.65 -14.24
CA GLY A 48 -9.33 24.40 -15.40
C GLY A 48 -10.62 23.79 -15.94
N ILE A 49 -10.70 22.47 -16.02
CA ILE A 49 -11.91 21.75 -16.41
C ILE A 49 -13.03 21.99 -15.38
N ALA A 50 -12.73 21.95 -14.09
CA ALA A 50 -13.70 22.24 -13.03
C ALA A 50 -14.29 23.65 -13.16
N LEU A 51 -13.44 24.65 -13.41
CA LEU A 51 -13.87 26.04 -13.59
C LEU A 51 -14.74 26.22 -14.84
N GLY A 52 -14.36 25.62 -15.98
CA GLY A 52 -15.19 25.69 -17.18
C GLY A 52 -16.54 24.96 -17.01
N ALA A 53 -16.56 23.84 -16.28
CA ALA A 53 -17.78 23.10 -15.98
C ALA A 53 -18.73 23.88 -15.07
N VAL A 54 -18.23 24.50 -13.99
CA VAL A 54 -19.09 25.26 -13.08
C VAL A 54 -19.68 26.50 -13.77
N LYS A 55 -18.89 27.17 -14.63
CA LYS A 55 -19.35 28.28 -15.48
C LYS A 55 -20.29 27.85 -16.62
N GLY A 56 -20.51 26.55 -16.83
CA GLY A 56 -21.40 26.05 -17.86
C GLY A 56 -20.91 26.26 -19.30
N ILE A 57 -19.59 26.33 -19.52
CA ILE A 57 -19.01 26.63 -20.85
C ILE A 57 -19.41 25.61 -21.93
N TRP A 58 -19.67 24.35 -21.55
CA TRP A 58 -20.02 23.26 -22.46
C TRP A 58 -21.26 22.47 -22.01
N ASP A 59 -21.91 22.85 -20.92
CA ASP A 59 -23.15 22.25 -20.44
C ASP A 59 -23.99 23.29 -19.68
N SER A 60 -25.27 23.41 -20.02
CA SER A 60 -26.21 24.35 -19.42
C SER A 60 -27.06 23.74 -18.29
N GLN A 61 -26.73 22.54 -17.80
CA GLN A 61 -27.46 21.94 -16.68
C GLN A 61 -27.57 22.90 -15.48
N PRO A 62 -28.75 23.00 -14.84
CA PRO A 62 -28.92 23.84 -13.66
C PRO A 62 -28.25 23.21 -12.42
N ARG A 63 -27.86 24.03 -11.44
CA ARG A 63 -27.28 23.57 -10.16
C ARG A 63 -26.17 22.51 -10.34
N ARG A 64 -25.13 22.90 -11.07
CA ARG A 64 -23.99 22.04 -11.41
C ARG A 64 -23.17 21.77 -10.16
N GLU A 65 -22.99 20.50 -9.84
CA GLU A 65 -22.15 20.04 -8.73
C GLU A 65 -20.89 19.39 -9.32
N ILE A 66 -19.75 20.04 -9.13
CA ILE A 66 -18.44 19.57 -9.58
C ILE A 66 -17.68 19.10 -8.34
N LEU A 67 -17.28 17.83 -8.32
CA LEU A 67 -16.48 17.27 -7.22
C LEU A 67 -15.05 17.04 -7.68
N ILE A 68 -14.09 17.51 -6.88
CA ILE A 68 -12.67 17.19 -7.03
C ILE A 68 -12.29 16.27 -5.89
N ALA A 69 -12.13 14.99 -6.17
CA ALA A 69 -11.72 13.98 -5.21
C ALA A 69 -10.21 13.75 -5.31
N ALA A 70 -9.53 13.65 -4.17
CA ALA A 70 -8.12 13.30 -4.08
C ALA A 70 -7.85 12.39 -2.88
N ARG A 71 -6.65 11.81 -2.80
CA ARG A 71 -6.28 10.87 -1.71
C ARG A 71 -6.45 11.48 -0.33
N THR A 72 -6.00 12.73 -0.14
CA THR A 72 -6.07 13.43 1.13
C THR A 72 -6.67 14.82 0.96
N ARG A 73 -7.16 15.40 2.06
CA ARG A 73 -7.71 16.76 2.04
C ARG A 73 -6.67 17.81 1.61
N ASP A 74 -5.42 17.63 1.99
CA ASP A 74 -4.34 18.55 1.59
C ASP A 74 -4.04 18.44 0.09
N GLN A 75 -4.11 17.25 -0.52
CA GLN A 75 -3.99 17.11 -1.97
C GLN A 75 -5.19 17.74 -2.69
N ALA A 76 -6.41 17.51 -2.18
CA ALA A 76 -7.62 18.14 -2.72
C ALA A 76 -7.54 19.68 -2.66
N ARG A 77 -6.90 20.23 -1.61
CA ARG A 77 -6.66 21.67 -1.46
C ARG A 77 -5.78 22.23 -2.58
N ILE A 78 -4.79 21.48 -3.09
CA ILE A 78 -3.93 21.96 -4.19
C ILE A 78 -4.78 22.22 -5.44
N ALA A 79 -5.62 21.26 -5.84
CA ALA A 79 -6.52 21.44 -6.99
C ALA A 79 -7.52 22.59 -6.78
N PHE A 80 -8.05 22.72 -5.57
CA PHE A 80 -8.91 23.84 -5.18
C PHE A 80 -8.21 25.19 -5.31
N ASP A 81 -6.99 25.32 -4.81
CA ASP A 81 -6.22 26.56 -4.86
C ASP A 81 -5.82 26.92 -6.31
N PHE A 82 -5.58 25.93 -7.18
CA PHE A 82 -5.44 26.18 -8.62
C PHE A 82 -6.71 26.79 -9.22
N ALA A 83 -7.90 26.26 -8.88
CA ALA A 83 -9.17 26.79 -9.37
C ALA A 83 -9.40 28.23 -8.87
N VAL A 84 -9.13 28.50 -7.59
CA VAL A 84 -9.16 29.86 -7.03
C VAL A 84 -8.17 30.78 -7.74
N GLY A 85 -6.96 30.29 -8.02
CA GLY A 85 -5.95 31.03 -8.77
C GLY A 85 -6.40 31.39 -10.18
N PHE A 86 -7.13 30.51 -10.87
CA PHE A 86 -7.73 30.82 -12.16
C PHE A 86 -8.86 31.84 -12.04
N ILE A 87 -9.73 31.73 -11.04
CA ILE A 87 -10.80 32.71 -10.78
C ILE A 87 -10.20 34.10 -10.58
N ARG A 88 -9.17 34.24 -9.74
CA ARG A 88 -8.46 35.51 -9.48
C ARG A 88 -7.79 36.11 -10.71
N SER A 89 -7.63 35.34 -11.79
CA SER A 89 -7.08 35.83 -13.06
C SER A 89 -8.16 36.22 -14.08
N LEU A 90 -9.44 36.04 -13.76
CA LEU A 90 -10.56 36.51 -14.57
C LEU A 90 -10.77 38.03 -14.42
N PRO A 91 -11.53 38.69 -15.32
CA PRO A 91 -11.98 40.07 -15.10
C PRO A 91 -12.71 40.25 -13.76
N GLU A 92 -12.65 41.45 -13.17
CA GLU A 92 -13.24 41.71 -11.83
C GLU A 92 -14.75 41.40 -11.78
N ASP A 93 -15.49 41.75 -12.83
CA ASP A 93 -16.93 41.47 -12.93
C ASP A 93 -17.22 39.95 -12.91
N ASP A 94 -16.37 39.16 -13.56
CA ASP A 94 -16.46 37.70 -13.56
C ASP A 94 -16.11 37.11 -12.19
N GLN A 95 -15.16 37.73 -11.47
CA GLN A 95 -14.77 37.30 -10.13
C GLN A 95 -15.89 37.50 -9.11
N ALA A 96 -16.66 38.60 -9.26
CA ALA A 96 -17.76 38.93 -8.35
C ALA A 96 -18.87 37.87 -8.32
N ALA A 97 -18.98 37.05 -9.37
CA ALA A 97 -19.93 35.93 -9.44
C ALA A 97 -19.48 34.69 -8.66
N PHE A 98 -18.29 34.70 -8.02
CA PHE A 98 -17.76 33.56 -7.27
C PHE A 98 -17.65 33.83 -5.77
N THR A 99 -18.20 32.92 -4.96
CA THR A 99 -18.01 32.92 -3.50
C THR A 99 -17.08 31.77 -3.09
N ILE A 100 -15.95 32.08 -2.47
CA ILE A 100 -14.91 31.10 -2.10
C ILE A 100 -14.98 30.81 -0.60
N ARG A 101 -15.24 29.56 -0.23
CA ARG A 101 -15.29 29.06 1.16
C ARG A 101 -14.15 28.06 1.40
N ARG A 102 -13.37 28.28 2.47
CA ARG A 102 -12.20 27.45 2.82
C ARG A 102 -12.38 26.60 4.09
N SER A 103 -13.38 26.93 4.91
CA SER A 103 -13.67 26.25 6.17
C SER A 103 -15.18 26.28 6.45
N PRO A 104 -15.80 25.19 6.94
CA PRO A 104 -15.21 23.86 7.20
C PRO A 104 -15.01 23.03 5.92
N ARG A 105 -15.51 23.49 4.77
CA ARG A 105 -15.42 22.82 3.46
C ARG A 105 -14.62 23.66 2.48
N LEU A 106 -13.95 22.99 1.54
CA LEU A 106 -13.29 23.62 0.40
C LEU A 106 -14.31 23.69 -0.74
N GLU A 107 -14.95 24.84 -0.89
CA GLU A 107 -16.07 25.04 -1.81
C GLU A 107 -15.96 26.38 -2.54
N ILE A 108 -16.28 26.37 -3.83
CA ILE A 108 -16.42 27.57 -4.67
C ILE A 108 -17.85 27.54 -5.17
N GLU A 109 -18.64 28.55 -4.84
CA GLU A 109 -19.99 28.75 -5.34
C GLU A 109 -19.95 29.75 -6.52
N TYR A 110 -20.79 29.52 -7.52
CA TYR A 110 -20.94 30.38 -8.70
C TYR A 110 -22.40 30.77 -8.89
N ASP A 111 -22.65 32.07 -8.95
CA ASP A 111 -23.99 32.67 -8.98
C ASP A 111 -24.49 33.00 -10.40
N GLY A 112 -23.67 32.72 -11.43
CA GLY A 112 -24.11 32.86 -12.82
C GLY A 112 -25.22 31.87 -13.21
N ASP A 113 -25.92 32.15 -14.30
CA ASP A 113 -26.96 31.29 -14.89
C ASP A 113 -28.09 30.84 -13.94
N GLY A 114 -28.42 31.65 -12.92
CA GLY A 114 -29.48 31.33 -11.95
C GLY A 114 -28.98 30.69 -10.65
N GLY A 115 -27.66 30.54 -10.48
CA GLY A 115 -27.01 30.25 -9.21
C GLY A 115 -27.17 28.83 -8.67
N GLY A 116 -26.50 28.57 -7.54
CA GLY A 116 -26.46 27.24 -6.92
C GLY A 116 -25.52 26.25 -7.61
N HIS A 117 -24.55 26.74 -8.37
CA HIS A 117 -23.47 25.94 -8.94
C HIS A 117 -22.30 25.90 -7.97
N PHE A 118 -21.63 24.76 -7.81
CA PHE A 118 -20.46 24.70 -6.94
C PHE A 118 -19.39 23.70 -7.39
N VAL A 119 -18.15 24.05 -7.05
CA VAL A 119 -16.99 23.14 -7.06
C VAL A 119 -16.65 22.81 -5.62
N ARG A 120 -16.56 21.53 -5.27
CA ARG A 120 -16.17 21.06 -3.94
C ARG A 120 -15.00 20.11 -4.01
N ALA A 121 -13.97 20.36 -3.21
CA ALA A 121 -12.83 19.48 -3.06
C ALA A 121 -13.01 18.55 -1.85
N ILE A 122 -12.90 17.25 -2.06
CA ILE A 122 -13.13 16.19 -1.06
C ILE A 122 -11.94 15.21 -1.00
N ALA A 123 -11.80 14.55 0.15
CA ALA A 123 -10.80 13.50 0.37
C ALA A 123 -11.41 12.11 0.22
N ALA A 124 -10.59 11.13 -0.15
CA ALA A 124 -10.92 9.70 -0.16
C ALA A 124 -10.90 9.06 1.24
N ASP A 125 -11.68 9.62 2.18
CA ASP A 125 -11.80 9.14 3.57
C ASP A 125 -13.16 8.45 3.88
N GLY A 126 -13.93 8.12 2.83
CA GLY A 126 -15.11 7.25 2.89
C GLY A 126 -16.39 7.87 3.50
N LYS A 127 -16.32 9.04 4.14
CA LYS A 127 -17.47 9.63 4.86
C LYS A 127 -18.23 10.74 4.12
N THR A 128 -17.64 11.30 3.07
CA THR A 128 -18.02 12.67 2.62
C THR A 128 -18.87 12.73 1.34
N ALA A 129 -19.04 11.63 0.59
CA ALA A 129 -19.68 11.64 -0.74
C ALA A 129 -21.09 11.04 -0.83
N LEU A 130 -21.60 10.41 0.22
CA LEU A 130 -22.91 9.74 0.21
C LEU A 130 -24.04 10.76 -0.01
N GLY A 131 -24.79 10.61 -1.11
CA GLY A 131 -26.01 11.38 -1.41
C GLY A 131 -25.86 12.54 -2.40
N SER A 132 -24.64 12.85 -2.86
CA SER A 132 -24.43 13.87 -3.91
C SER A 132 -24.99 13.43 -5.28
N ALA A 133 -25.23 14.41 -6.16
CA ALA A 133 -25.68 14.18 -7.53
C ALA A 133 -24.83 15.04 -8.49
N PRO A 134 -23.52 14.75 -8.58
CA PRO A 134 -22.60 15.56 -9.37
C PRO A 134 -22.92 15.53 -10.86
N THR A 135 -22.60 16.62 -11.55
CA THR A 135 -22.57 16.69 -13.03
C THR A 135 -21.17 16.40 -13.57
N LEU A 136 -20.13 16.61 -12.75
CA LEU A 136 -18.75 16.28 -13.07
C LEU A 136 -18.00 15.81 -11.82
N VAL A 137 -17.25 14.73 -11.92
CA VAL A 137 -16.31 14.28 -10.90
C VAL A 137 -14.91 14.22 -11.50
N LEU A 138 -13.95 14.85 -10.84
CA LEU A 138 -12.52 14.77 -11.13
C LEU A 138 -11.86 13.94 -10.03
N MET A 139 -11.35 12.76 -10.37
CA MET A 139 -10.63 11.89 -9.44
C MET A 139 -9.12 12.06 -9.68
N ASP A 140 -8.48 12.93 -8.89
CA ASP A 140 -7.06 13.22 -9.01
C ASP A 140 -6.23 12.20 -8.25
N GLU A 141 -5.17 11.73 -8.90
CA GLU A 141 -4.24 10.72 -8.42
C GLU A 141 -4.89 9.40 -7.96
N ARG A 142 -5.94 8.96 -8.68
CA ARG A 142 -6.70 7.74 -8.36
C ARG A 142 -5.85 6.47 -8.24
N GLY A 143 -4.76 6.36 -9.00
CA GLY A 143 -3.80 5.25 -8.92
C GLY A 143 -3.09 5.11 -7.58
N HIS A 144 -3.22 6.12 -6.69
CA HIS A 144 -2.54 6.18 -5.39
C HIS A 144 -3.50 6.31 -4.20
N TRP A 145 -4.80 6.14 -4.42
CA TRP A 145 -5.78 6.13 -3.34
C TRP A 145 -5.63 4.83 -2.53
N GLN A 146 -6.03 4.85 -1.25
CA GLN A 146 -6.07 3.63 -0.45
C GLN A 146 -7.13 2.70 -1.03
N ALA A 147 -6.84 1.41 -1.19
CA ALA A 147 -7.70 0.47 -1.91
C ALA A 147 -9.17 0.51 -1.41
N ASP A 148 -9.46 0.01 -0.21
CA ASP A 148 -10.84 -0.13 0.26
C ASP A 148 -11.61 1.20 0.32
N GLN A 149 -10.97 2.26 0.82
CA GLN A 149 -11.61 3.58 0.96
C GLN A 149 -11.78 4.29 -0.38
N GLY A 150 -10.79 4.13 -1.26
CA GLY A 150 -10.78 4.71 -2.59
C GLY A 150 -11.80 4.06 -3.51
N ASP A 151 -11.94 2.74 -3.45
CA ASP A 151 -12.91 1.97 -4.22
C ASP A 151 -14.34 2.29 -3.78
N ALA A 152 -14.58 2.36 -2.47
CA ALA A 152 -15.86 2.78 -1.92
C ALA A 152 -16.24 4.21 -2.36
N LEU A 153 -15.28 5.15 -2.36
CA LEU A 153 -15.52 6.52 -2.81
C LEU A 153 -15.78 6.57 -4.32
N GLU A 154 -14.96 5.90 -5.13
CA GLU A 154 -15.14 5.85 -6.58
C GLU A 154 -16.54 5.33 -6.93
N HIS A 155 -16.93 4.19 -6.35
CA HIS A 155 -18.24 3.60 -6.57
C HIS A 155 -19.38 4.56 -6.18
N ALA A 156 -19.26 5.24 -5.04
CA ALA A 156 -20.25 6.24 -4.62
C ALA A 156 -20.35 7.43 -5.58
N LEU A 157 -19.21 7.92 -6.10
CA LEU A 157 -19.16 9.02 -7.05
C LEU A 157 -19.74 8.64 -8.41
N LEU A 158 -19.38 7.48 -8.95
CA LEU A 158 -19.92 6.95 -10.20
C LEU A 158 -21.43 6.72 -10.11
N SER A 159 -21.91 6.16 -8.99
CA SER A 159 -23.34 6.00 -8.73
C SER A 159 -24.07 7.36 -8.69
N GLY A 160 -23.47 8.37 -8.07
CA GLY A 160 -24.02 9.73 -8.00
C GLY A 160 -24.16 10.39 -9.38
N LEU A 161 -23.16 10.22 -10.25
CA LEU A 161 -23.17 10.75 -11.62
C LEU A 161 -24.33 10.24 -12.46
N GLY A 162 -24.73 8.98 -12.27
CA GLY A 162 -25.84 8.35 -13.01
C GLY A 162 -27.18 9.07 -12.86
N LYS A 163 -27.40 9.79 -11.76
CA LYS A 163 -28.65 10.55 -11.51
C LYS A 163 -28.81 11.76 -12.43
N ARG A 164 -27.72 12.27 -12.98
CA ARG A 164 -27.66 13.53 -13.74
C ARG A 164 -27.02 13.36 -15.11
N GLY A 165 -26.71 12.13 -15.52
CA GLY A 165 -25.92 11.87 -16.73
C GLY A 165 -24.55 12.56 -16.69
N GLY A 166 -23.96 12.66 -15.51
CA GLY A 166 -22.68 13.35 -15.32
C GLY A 166 -21.49 12.58 -15.88
N ARG A 167 -20.31 13.22 -15.87
CA ARG A 167 -19.05 12.62 -16.34
C ARG A 167 -18.03 12.43 -15.22
N ALA A 168 -17.24 11.35 -15.30
CA ALA A 168 -16.08 11.10 -14.44
C ALA A 168 -14.78 11.27 -15.23
N LEU A 169 -13.85 12.07 -14.71
CA LEU A 169 -12.51 12.25 -15.25
C LEU A 169 -11.52 11.70 -14.22
N ILE A 170 -10.91 10.56 -14.53
CA ILE A 170 -9.96 9.86 -13.67
C ILE A 170 -8.56 10.16 -14.17
N ILE A 171 -7.77 10.91 -13.40
CA ILE A 171 -6.49 11.46 -13.85
C ILE A 171 -5.41 11.06 -12.85
N SER A 172 -4.38 10.33 -13.28
CA SER A 172 -3.30 9.89 -12.38
C SER A 172 -2.01 9.61 -13.14
N THR A 173 -0.92 9.30 -12.42
CA THR A 173 0.11 8.42 -12.99
C THR A 173 -0.39 6.97 -13.00
N SER A 174 0.40 6.07 -13.57
CA SER A 174 0.17 4.64 -13.49
C SER A 174 0.03 4.17 -12.04
N ALA A 175 -0.78 3.13 -11.84
CA ALA A 175 -0.89 2.40 -10.58
C ALA A 175 0.21 1.34 -10.46
N ALA A 176 0.30 0.72 -9.26
CA ALA A 176 1.37 -0.21 -8.90
C ALA A 176 1.30 -1.56 -9.62
N ASP A 177 0.10 -2.03 -9.96
CA ASP A 177 -0.15 -3.32 -10.60
C ASP A 177 -1.39 -3.28 -11.50
N ASP A 178 -1.61 -4.36 -12.25
CA ASP A 178 -2.69 -4.47 -13.24
C ASP A 178 -4.07 -4.70 -12.62
N ALA A 179 -4.14 -5.20 -11.38
CA ALA A 179 -5.41 -5.47 -10.69
C ALA A 179 -5.99 -4.21 -10.03
N HIS A 180 -5.19 -3.16 -9.86
CA HIS A 180 -5.65 -1.88 -9.33
C HIS A 180 -6.81 -1.31 -10.19
N PRO A 181 -7.90 -0.79 -9.61
CA PRO A 181 -9.07 -0.36 -10.39
C PRO A 181 -8.77 0.67 -11.50
N PHE A 182 -7.83 1.58 -11.25
CA PHE A 182 -7.37 2.51 -12.31
C PHE A 182 -6.69 1.80 -13.49
N SER A 183 -5.95 0.71 -13.25
CA SER A 183 -5.37 -0.12 -14.32
C SER A 183 -6.47 -0.85 -15.09
N VAL A 184 -7.46 -1.39 -14.39
CA VAL A 184 -8.65 -2.03 -14.98
C VAL A 184 -9.39 -1.05 -15.91
N TRP A 185 -9.61 0.18 -15.47
CA TRP A 185 -10.20 1.24 -16.32
C TRP A 185 -9.40 1.51 -17.59
N LEU A 186 -8.07 1.37 -17.56
CA LEU A 186 -7.21 1.61 -18.72
C LEU A 186 -7.13 0.41 -19.66
N ASP A 187 -7.33 -0.81 -19.17
CA ASP A 187 -7.08 -2.04 -19.94
C ASP A 187 -8.35 -2.68 -20.49
N GLU A 188 -9.45 -2.66 -19.74
CA GLU A 188 -10.69 -3.30 -20.16
C GLU A 188 -11.48 -2.41 -21.12
N GLU A 189 -11.96 -2.96 -22.24
CA GLU A 189 -12.88 -2.25 -23.13
C GLU A 189 -14.26 -2.13 -22.48
N GLN A 190 -14.81 -0.92 -22.46
CA GLN A 190 -16.11 -0.60 -21.88
C GLN A 190 -16.75 0.54 -22.67
N GLU A 191 -18.06 0.48 -22.86
CA GLU A 191 -18.83 1.51 -23.55
C GLU A 191 -18.79 2.84 -22.78
N GLY A 192 -18.71 3.96 -23.51
CA GLY A 192 -18.68 5.31 -22.93
C GLY A 192 -17.36 5.69 -22.24
N VAL A 193 -16.32 4.86 -22.33
CA VAL A 193 -15.02 5.14 -21.70
C VAL A 193 -13.98 5.62 -22.72
N TYR A 194 -13.46 6.84 -22.52
CA TYR A 194 -12.31 7.36 -23.26
C TYR A 194 -11.00 7.15 -22.49
N ARG A 195 -9.96 6.68 -23.16
CA ARG A 195 -8.66 6.38 -22.53
C ARG A 195 -7.54 7.12 -23.25
N GLN A 196 -6.67 7.74 -22.46
CA GLN A 196 -5.43 8.31 -22.95
C GLN A 196 -4.31 7.95 -21.99
N GLU A 197 -3.38 7.14 -22.49
CA GLU A 197 -2.24 6.69 -21.70
C GLU A 197 -0.92 7.10 -22.34
N HIS A 198 -0.04 7.62 -21.50
CA HIS A 198 1.33 8.03 -21.83
C HIS A 198 2.28 7.12 -21.06
N ARG A 199 2.36 5.85 -21.48
CA ARG A 199 3.19 4.80 -20.88
C ARG A 199 4.10 4.22 -21.96
N PRO A 200 5.43 4.16 -21.74
CA PRO A 200 6.34 3.55 -22.68
C PRO A 200 6.22 2.02 -22.68
N PRO A 201 6.63 1.36 -23.77
CA PRO A 201 6.72 -0.10 -23.81
C PRO A 201 7.60 -0.64 -22.67
N PRO A 202 7.26 -1.84 -22.14
CA PRO A 202 8.04 -2.46 -21.09
C PRO A 202 9.45 -2.84 -21.57
N GLY A 203 10.39 -3.01 -20.64
CA GLY A 203 11.74 -3.50 -20.92
C GLY A 203 12.74 -2.45 -21.44
N LEU A 204 12.34 -1.18 -21.57
CA LEU A 204 13.23 -0.11 -22.02
C LEU A 204 14.15 0.40 -20.87
N PRO A 205 15.39 0.82 -21.18
CA PRO A 205 16.27 1.50 -20.23
C PRO A 205 15.60 2.73 -19.61
N ALA A 206 15.82 2.99 -18.32
CA ALA A 206 15.09 4.07 -17.63
C ALA A 206 15.48 5.48 -18.14
N ASP A 207 16.67 5.65 -18.69
CA ASP A 207 17.18 6.90 -19.25
C ASP A 207 17.03 7.04 -20.77
N ASP A 208 16.34 6.08 -21.41
CA ASP A 208 16.00 6.16 -22.82
C ASP A 208 15.16 7.40 -23.13
N LEU A 209 15.62 8.21 -24.09
CA LEU A 209 15.07 9.54 -24.36
C LEU A 209 13.66 9.47 -24.95
N GLU A 210 13.42 8.52 -25.87
CA GLU A 210 12.13 8.40 -26.55
C GLU A 210 11.03 7.93 -25.61
N SER A 211 11.33 6.97 -24.73
CA SER A 211 10.40 6.57 -23.67
C SER A 211 10.13 7.67 -22.65
N LEU A 212 11.13 8.50 -22.32
CA LEU A 212 10.93 9.67 -21.45
C LEU A 212 10.03 10.73 -22.10
N LYS A 213 10.18 10.97 -23.42
CA LYS A 213 9.28 11.86 -24.19
C LYS A 213 7.85 11.36 -24.19
N LEU A 214 7.66 10.05 -24.39
CA LEU A 214 6.34 9.42 -24.40
C LEU A 214 5.65 9.52 -23.03
N ALA A 215 6.38 9.25 -21.94
CA ALA A 215 5.83 9.36 -20.58
C ALA A 215 5.58 10.81 -20.13
N ASN A 216 6.32 11.77 -20.70
CA ASN A 216 6.32 13.18 -20.34
C ASN A 216 6.12 14.10 -21.55
N PRO A 217 4.97 14.00 -22.25
CA PRO A 217 4.71 14.81 -23.44
C PRO A 217 4.70 16.32 -23.13
N GLY A 218 4.51 16.72 -21.87
CA GLY A 218 4.59 18.11 -21.42
C GLY A 218 5.97 18.74 -21.62
N ALA A 219 7.04 17.96 -21.54
CA ALA A 219 8.41 18.46 -21.64
C ALA A 219 8.66 19.18 -22.98
N ALA A 220 8.11 18.67 -24.08
CA ALA A 220 8.21 19.27 -25.42
C ALA A 220 7.50 20.64 -25.54
N TYR A 221 6.60 20.96 -24.61
CA TYR A 221 5.85 22.23 -24.56
C TYR A 221 6.31 23.14 -23.40
N GLY A 222 7.43 22.79 -22.75
CA GLY A 222 7.93 23.49 -21.57
C GLY A 222 6.95 23.40 -20.39
N ILE A 223 6.28 22.26 -20.23
CA ILE A 223 5.43 21.95 -19.08
C ILE A 223 6.16 20.90 -18.24
N GLY A 224 6.40 21.21 -16.96
CA GLY A 224 7.13 20.32 -16.06
C GLY A 224 8.65 20.35 -16.29
N SER A 225 9.30 19.23 -16.01
CA SER A 225 10.75 19.07 -16.16
C SER A 225 11.20 18.99 -17.61
N SER A 226 12.40 19.50 -17.91
CA SER A 226 13.04 19.29 -19.22
C SER A 226 13.46 17.83 -19.41
N LEU A 227 13.59 17.41 -20.67
CA LEU A 227 14.06 16.06 -21.02
C LEU A 227 15.48 15.80 -20.50
N ASP A 228 16.38 16.78 -20.62
CA ASP A 228 17.75 16.66 -20.10
C ASP A 228 17.78 16.42 -18.59
N TRP A 229 16.91 17.12 -17.85
CA TRP A 229 16.78 16.92 -16.41
C TRP A 229 16.22 15.54 -16.08
N LEU A 230 15.20 15.08 -16.82
CA LEU A 230 14.61 13.74 -16.66
C LEU A 230 15.64 12.64 -16.94
N GLN A 231 16.44 12.76 -18.00
CA GLN A 231 17.55 11.82 -18.29
C GLN A 231 18.64 11.87 -17.22
N GLY A 232 18.95 13.07 -16.69
CA GLY A 232 19.88 13.21 -15.58
C GLY A 232 19.38 12.53 -14.30
N GLN A 233 18.09 12.66 -13.98
CA GLN A 233 17.46 11.94 -12.87
C GLN A 233 17.43 10.43 -13.11
N ALA A 234 17.11 9.99 -14.33
CA ALA A 234 17.11 8.58 -14.70
C ALA A 234 18.47 7.94 -14.46
N ARG A 235 19.56 8.57 -14.93
CA ARG A 235 20.94 8.11 -14.71
C ARG A 235 21.29 8.01 -13.22
N ARG A 236 20.89 9.00 -12.42
CA ARG A 236 21.06 8.94 -10.95
C ARG A 236 20.25 7.82 -10.31
N ALA A 237 19.02 7.61 -10.77
CA ALA A 237 18.14 6.56 -10.26
C ALA A 237 18.68 5.16 -10.61
N ILE A 238 19.18 4.98 -11.83
CA ILE A 238 19.88 3.75 -12.28
C ILE A 238 21.10 3.49 -11.39
N ALA A 239 21.96 4.49 -11.19
CA ALA A 239 23.17 4.34 -10.38
C ALA A 239 22.88 3.99 -8.90
N ARG A 240 21.77 4.49 -8.35
CA ARG A 240 21.33 4.17 -6.98
C ARG A 240 20.61 2.83 -6.87
N GLY A 241 19.93 2.39 -7.92
CA GLY A 241 19.13 1.17 -7.91
C GLY A 241 17.94 1.20 -6.94
N GLY A 242 17.37 0.02 -6.68
CA GLY A 242 16.32 -0.18 -5.69
C GLY A 242 15.13 0.79 -5.81
N SER A 243 14.71 1.37 -4.68
CA SER A 243 13.52 2.25 -4.60
C SER A 243 13.62 3.50 -5.44
N THR A 244 14.84 4.01 -5.63
CA THR A 244 15.04 5.21 -6.43
C THR A 244 14.71 4.92 -7.89
N LEU A 245 15.16 3.78 -8.40
CA LEU A 245 14.87 3.34 -9.77
C LEU A 245 13.39 2.99 -9.95
N THR A 246 12.81 2.23 -9.02
CA THR A 246 11.41 1.82 -9.08
C THR A 246 10.46 3.02 -9.00
N SER A 247 10.74 3.97 -8.10
CA SER A 247 9.96 5.21 -7.99
C SER A 247 10.08 6.06 -9.26
N PHE A 248 11.26 6.15 -9.85
CA PHE A 248 11.45 6.88 -11.11
C PHE A 248 10.66 6.22 -12.25
N ARG A 249 10.70 4.88 -12.35
CA ARG A 249 9.92 4.12 -13.34
C ARG A 249 8.41 4.35 -13.17
N LEU A 250 7.90 4.27 -11.94
CA LEU A 250 6.48 4.52 -11.66
C LEU A 250 6.07 5.97 -11.94
N TYR A 251 6.71 6.94 -11.28
CA TYR A 251 6.22 8.31 -11.28
C TYR A 251 6.66 9.13 -12.49
N ASN A 252 7.87 8.91 -13.02
CA ASN A 252 8.41 9.71 -14.13
C ASN A 252 8.27 9.00 -15.47
N ARG A 253 8.39 7.67 -15.52
CA ARG A 253 8.17 6.90 -16.75
C ARG A 253 6.76 6.36 -16.87
N ASN A 254 5.92 6.55 -15.85
CA ASN A 254 4.53 6.11 -15.89
C ASN A 254 4.39 4.59 -16.12
N GLU A 255 5.36 3.81 -15.65
CA GLU A 255 5.37 2.35 -15.75
C GLU A 255 4.58 1.73 -14.60
N ARG A 256 3.93 0.58 -14.85
CA ARG A 256 3.29 -0.22 -13.80
C ARG A 256 4.36 -1.02 -13.06
N VAL A 257 4.96 -0.38 -12.08
CA VAL A 257 5.89 -1.02 -11.15
C VAL A 257 5.47 -0.66 -9.73
N SER A 258 5.49 -1.64 -8.83
CA SER A 258 5.17 -1.41 -7.42
C SER A 258 6.16 -0.41 -6.81
N GLY A 259 5.69 0.80 -6.49
CA GLY A 259 6.49 1.82 -5.79
C GLY A 259 6.77 1.47 -4.33
N GLU A 260 6.06 0.48 -3.78
CA GLU A 260 6.48 -0.18 -2.54
C GLU A 260 7.67 -1.07 -2.89
N ASN A 261 8.85 -0.69 -2.38
CA ASN A 261 9.98 -1.59 -2.29
C ASN A 261 9.62 -2.75 -1.37
N ARG A 262 8.97 -3.74 -1.95
CA ARG A 262 8.85 -5.06 -1.38
C ARG A 262 10.17 -5.75 -1.67
N ASP A 263 11.15 -5.49 -0.81
CA ASP A 263 12.32 -6.36 -0.80
C ASP A 263 11.87 -7.68 -0.18
N VAL A 264 12.22 -8.81 -0.78
CA VAL A 264 11.97 -10.12 -0.16
C VAL A 264 12.63 -10.16 1.22
N LEU A 265 11.95 -10.72 2.23
CA LEU A 265 12.56 -10.89 3.55
C LEU A 265 13.80 -11.79 3.43
N LEU A 266 13.65 -12.90 2.71
CA LEU A 266 14.70 -13.77 2.21
C LEU A 266 14.30 -14.20 0.79
N THR A 267 15.28 -14.42 -0.08
CA THR A 267 15.04 -15.14 -1.33
C THR A 267 14.67 -16.60 -1.04
N VAL A 268 14.09 -17.28 -2.04
CA VAL A 268 13.74 -18.70 -1.91
C VAL A 268 14.98 -19.54 -1.60
N ASP A 269 16.10 -19.29 -2.28
CA ASP A 269 17.34 -20.05 -2.09
C ASP A 269 17.94 -19.81 -0.69
N GLU A 270 17.92 -18.57 -0.20
CA GLU A 270 18.37 -18.24 1.16
C GLU A 270 17.53 -18.94 2.23
N TRP A 271 16.20 -19.04 2.04
CA TRP A 271 15.35 -19.81 2.94
C TRP A 271 15.61 -21.31 2.85
N LEU A 272 15.72 -21.86 1.63
CA LEU A 272 16.00 -23.28 1.42
C LEU A 272 17.35 -23.70 2.04
N ALA A 273 18.31 -22.79 2.13
CA ALA A 273 19.58 -23.03 2.84
C ALA A 273 19.44 -23.19 4.37
N CYS A 274 18.32 -22.75 4.96
CA CYS A 274 17.98 -23.01 6.36
C CYS A 274 17.38 -24.42 6.56
N GLU A 275 16.94 -25.10 5.50
CA GLU A 275 16.35 -26.42 5.62
C GLU A 275 17.41 -27.52 5.73
N THR A 276 17.18 -28.48 6.61
CA THR A 276 18.07 -29.64 6.84
C THR A 276 17.25 -30.90 7.08
N ALA A 277 17.70 -32.02 6.53
CA ALA A 277 17.13 -33.34 6.82
C ALA A 277 17.55 -33.85 8.21
N ASP A 278 18.72 -33.44 8.69
CA ASP A 278 19.23 -33.74 10.02
C ASP A 278 19.02 -32.51 10.92
N LEU A 279 17.89 -32.52 11.64
CA LEU A 279 17.48 -31.39 12.47
C LEU A 279 18.24 -31.43 13.80
N PRO A 280 18.98 -30.36 14.19
CA PRO A 280 19.72 -30.33 15.45
C PRO A 280 18.81 -30.61 16.65
N PRO A 281 19.29 -31.14 17.78
CA PRO A 281 18.45 -31.45 18.94
C PRO A 281 17.81 -30.19 19.55
N ARG A 282 16.68 -30.38 20.26
CA ARG A 282 16.12 -29.36 21.15
C ARG A 282 17.04 -29.27 22.37
N GLN A 283 17.89 -28.25 22.41
CA GLN A 283 18.88 -28.06 23.48
C GLN A 283 19.06 -26.57 23.79
N GLY A 284 19.25 -26.28 25.08
CA GLY A 284 19.45 -24.94 25.57
C GLY A 284 18.13 -24.23 25.87
N GLN A 285 18.16 -22.90 25.82
CA GLN A 285 16.98 -22.07 26.06
C GLN A 285 16.08 -22.02 24.82
N LEU A 286 14.77 -22.08 25.03
CA LEU A 286 13.75 -21.96 23.99
C LEU A 286 13.16 -20.55 23.98
N VAL A 287 13.05 -19.96 22.79
CA VAL A 287 12.26 -18.76 22.53
C VAL A 287 11.04 -19.14 21.71
N VAL A 288 9.86 -18.72 22.16
CA VAL A 288 8.60 -18.94 21.45
C VAL A 288 8.12 -17.62 20.85
N GLY A 289 8.07 -17.53 19.53
CA GLY A 289 7.47 -16.40 18.82
C GLY A 289 6.01 -16.69 18.49
N ILE A 290 5.13 -15.72 18.70
CA ILE A 290 3.69 -15.86 18.48
C ILE A 290 3.18 -14.71 17.60
N ASP A 291 2.41 -15.06 16.56
CA ASP A 291 1.63 -14.11 15.77
C ASP A 291 0.14 -14.51 15.82
N ILE A 292 -0.70 -13.62 16.37
CA ILE A 292 -2.13 -13.88 16.58
C ILE A 292 -2.95 -13.26 15.46
N GLY A 293 -3.64 -14.13 14.72
CA GLY A 293 -4.55 -13.74 13.67
C GLY A 293 -5.77 -12.96 14.20
N GLY A 294 -6.33 -12.11 13.34
CA GLY A 294 -7.68 -11.58 13.54
C GLY A 294 -8.76 -12.62 13.24
N SER A 295 -10.00 -12.16 13.11
CA SER A 295 -11.13 -13.01 12.73
C SER A 295 -10.85 -13.72 11.40
N ALA A 296 -11.13 -15.01 11.33
CA ALA A 296 -10.87 -15.83 10.15
C ALA A 296 -9.42 -15.76 9.63
N SER A 297 -8.41 -15.40 10.43
CA SER A 297 -6.99 -15.38 10.03
C SER A 297 -6.22 -16.54 10.66
N MET A 298 -4.99 -16.80 10.19
CA MET A 298 -4.11 -17.80 10.80
C MET A 298 -3.52 -17.22 12.09
N THR A 299 -3.35 -18.06 13.10
CA THR A 299 -2.48 -17.80 14.24
C THR A 299 -1.30 -18.76 14.16
N ALA A 300 -0.10 -18.34 14.51
CA ALA A 300 1.10 -19.18 14.39
C ALA A 300 2.04 -19.06 15.59
N ALA A 301 2.75 -20.14 15.86
CA ALA A 301 3.81 -20.21 16.84
C ALA A 301 5.10 -20.73 16.19
N ALA A 302 6.23 -20.10 16.51
CA ALA A 302 7.56 -20.56 16.12
C ALA A 302 8.41 -20.84 17.37
N PHE A 303 9.15 -21.93 17.35
CA PHE A 303 9.95 -22.43 18.47
C PHE A 303 11.42 -22.44 18.03
N TYR A 304 12.24 -21.61 18.67
CA TYR A 304 13.63 -21.42 18.28
C TYR A 304 14.58 -21.68 19.46
N TRP A 305 15.53 -22.59 19.27
CA TRP A 305 16.61 -22.89 20.21
C TRP A 305 17.89 -22.21 19.73
N PRO A 306 18.31 -21.07 20.29
CA PRO A 306 19.42 -20.27 19.75
C PRO A 306 20.78 -20.96 19.84
N GLU A 307 20.95 -21.92 20.75
CA GLU A 307 22.19 -22.68 20.95
C GLU A 307 22.46 -23.64 19.78
N THR A 308 21.42 -24.34 19.32
CA THR A 308 21.54 -25.30 18.21
C THR A 308 21.09 -24.73 16.86
N GLY A 309 20.41 -23.58 16.88
CA GLY A 309 19.78 -22.99 15.70
C GLY A 309 18.50 -23.70 15.26
N ARG A 310 18.02 -24.70 16.02
CA ARG A 310 16.81 -25.46 15.68
C ARG A 310 15.60 -24.52 15.64
N LEU A 311 14.84 -24.58 14.55
CA LEU A 311 13.59 -23.85 14.35
C LEU A 311 12.47 -24.84 13.98
N GLU A 312 11.37 -24.74 14.70
CA GLU A 312 10.09 -25.40 14.38
C GLU A 312 8.98 -24.34 14.31
N ALA A 313 7.91 -24.62 13.57
CA ALA A 313 6.76 -23.72 13.51
C ALA A 313 5.45 -24.49 13.26
N LEU A 314 4.37 -23.98 13.84
CA LEU A 314 3.02 -24.51 13.72
C LEU A 314 2.05 -23.37 13.38
N GLY A 315 1.14 -23.62 12.46
CA GLY A 315 0.04 -22.72 12.13
C GLY A 315 -1.31 -23.29 12.57
N THR A 316 -2.26 -22.42 12.88
CA THR A 316 -3.63 -22.81 13.23
C THR A 316 -4.63 -21.87 12.58
N PHE A 317 -5.62 -22.44 11.88
CA PHE A 317 -6.78 -21.70 11.38
C PHE A 317 -8.02 -21.97 12.23
N PRO A 318 -9.05 -21.10 12.18
CA PRO A 318 -10.37 -21.49 12.63
C PRO A 318 -10.96 -22.57 11.72
N SER A 319 -11.83 -23.42 12.27
CA SER A 319 -12.40 -24.56 11.54
C SER A 319 -13.41 -24.15 10.45
N ARG A 320 -13.91 -22.91 10.48
CA ARG A 320 -14.78 -22.33 9.45
C ARG A 320 -14.21 -21.02 8.88
N PRO A 321 -14.16 -20.86 7.54
CA PRO A 321 -14.42 -21.86 6.49
C PRO A 321 -13.38 -23.00 6.51
N SER A 322 -13.66 -24.11 5.81
CA SER A 322 -12.76 -25.27 5.76
C SER A 322 -11.39 -24.91 5.16
N LEU A 323 -10.36 -25.70 5.45
CA LEU A 323 -9.02 -25.48 4.88
C LEU A 323 -9.02 -25.52 3.34
N LEU A 324 -9.88 -26.33 2.73
CA LEU A 324 -10.00 -26.42 1.27
C LEU A 324 -10.62 -25.15 0.68
N ASP A 325 -11.75 -24.69 1.24
CA ASP A 325 -12.42 -23.46 0.78
C ASP A 325 -11.50 -22.25 0.97
N ARG A 326 -10.81 -22.21 2.11
CA ARG A 326 -9.81 -21.19 2.40
C ARG A 326 -8.66 -21.23 1.40
N GLY A 327 -8.18 -22.41 1.07
CA GLY A 327 -7.12 -22.59 0.07
C GLY A 327 -7.53 -22.14 -1.33
N GLN A 328 -8.80 -22.35 -1.72
CA GLN A 328 -9.35 -21.83 -2.98
C GLN A 328 -9.39 -20.29 -2.97
N ASN A 329 -9.94 -19.69 -1.91
CA ASN A 329 -10.01 -18.24 -1.76
C ASN A 329 -8.62 -17.58 -1.73
N ASP A 330 -7.66 -18.20 -1.06
CA ASP A 330 -6.29 -17.72 -0.94
C ASP A 330 -5.42 -18.07 -2.16
N ARG A 331 -6.00 -18.71 -3.19
CA ARG A 331 -5.34 -19.16 -4.43
C ARG A 331 -4.15 -20.09 -4.21
N VAL A 332 -4.22 -20.92 -3.16
CA VAL A 332 -3.23 -21.96 -2.84
C VAL A 332 -3.79 -23.39 -2.96
N HIS A 333 -5.03 -23.52 -3.41
CA HIS A 333 -5.71 -24.80 -3.65
C HIS A 333 -5.63 -25.73 -2.42
N ARG A 334 -5.10 -26.95 -2.58
CA ARG A 334 -5.04 -27.96 -1.52
C ARG A 334 -3.90 -27.76 -0.52
N ARG A 335 -3.05 -26.73 -0.67
CA ARG A 335 -1.85 -26.57 0.15
C ARG A 335 -2.12 -26.56 1.66
N TYR A 336 -3.22 -25.98 2.12
CA TYR A 336 -3.54 -25.99 3.56
C TYR A 336 -3.90 -27.39 4.06
N VAL A 337 -4.60 -28.19 3.25
CA VAL A 337 -4.89 -29.60 3.57
C VAL A 337 -3.58 -30.39 3.62
N GLU A 338 -2.68 -30.17 2.66
CA GLU A 338 -1.36 -30.82 2.66
C GLU A 338 -0.51 -30.43 3.87
N MET A 339 -0.54 -29.16 4.31
CA MET A 339 0.12 -28.73 5.54
C MET A 339 -0.47 -29.42 6.77
N GLN A 340 -1.78 -29.66 6.78
CA GLN A 340 -2.45 -30.40 7.85
C GLN A 340 -2.04 -31.87 7.87
N ASP A 341 -2.03 -32.54 6.71
CA ASP A 341 -1.58 -33.93 6.59
C ASP A 341 -0.12 -34.12 7.04
N ARG A 342 0.69 -33.07 6.92
CA ARG A 342 2.08 -33.01 7.37
C ARG A 342 2.24 -32.65 8.85
N GLY A 343 1.17 -32.34 9.56
CA GLY A 343 1.19 -31.92 10.97
C GLY A 343 1.75 -30.51 11.21
N GLU A 344 1.89 -29.69 10.16
CA GLU A 344 2.40 -28.31 10.26
C GLU A 344 1.26 -27.30 10.50
N LEU A 345 0.03 -27.67 10.15
CA LEU A 345 -1.17 -26.82 10.26
C LEU A 345 -2.30 -27.56 10.97
N SER A 346 -2.93 -26.92 11.95
CA SER A 346 -4.12 -27.45 12.64
C SER A 346 -5.32 -26.51 12.48
N THR A 347 -6.48 -26.98 12.92
CA THR A 347 -7.69 -26.15 13.05
C THR A 347 -8.19 -26.16 14.47
N LEU A 348 -8.53 -24.99 15.02
CA LEU A 348 -9.08 -24.86 16.37
C LEU A 348 -10.12 -23.75 16.44
N GLY A 349 -11.20 -24.00 17.18
CA GLY A 349 -12.33 -23.07 17.27
C GLY A 349 -13.25 -23.11 16.05
N ASP A 350 -14.21 -22.19 16.00
CA ASP A 350 -15.22 -22.12 14.94
C ASP A 350 -14.89 -21.05 13.89
N GLN A 351 -15.26 -19.79 14.13
CA GLN A 351 -14.95 -18.66 13.23
C GLN A 351 -13.64 -17.94 13.56
N THR A 352 -13.13 -18.15 14.77
CA THR A 352 -11.88 -17.57 15.27
C THR A 352 -11.10 -18.64 16.05
N VAL A 353 -9.77 -18.49 16.11
CA VAL A 353 -8.92 -19.33 16.95
C VAL A 353 -8.99 -18.83 18.39
N PRO A 354 -9.49 -19.62 19.36
CA PRO A 354 -9.56 -19.21 20.75
C PRO A 354 -8.15 -19.22 21.36
N VAL A 355 -7.60 -18.05 21.66
CA VAL A 355 -6.19 -17.87 22.05
C VAL A 355 -5.80 -18.68 23.28
N ALA A 356 -6.64 -18.75 24.32
CA ALA A 356 -6.29 -19.49 25.54
C ALA A 356 -6.18 -21.01 25.33
N PRO A 357 -7.17 -21.72 24.75
CA PRO A 357 -7.01 -23.12 24.36
C PRO A 357 -5.86 -23.36 23.39
N TRP A 358 -5.69 -22.48 22.39
CA TRP A 358 -4.60 -22.59 21.43
C TRP A 358 -3.22 -22.51 22.10
N LEU A 359 -3.06 -21.59 23.05
CA LEU A 359 -1.81 -21.40 23.77
C LEU A 359 -1.45 -22.62 24.62
N VAL A 360 -2.45 -23.34 25.16
CA VAL A 360 -2.21 -24.61 25.87
C VAL A 360 -1.62 -25.65 24.92
N GLU A 361 -2.13 -25.78 23.69
CA GLU A 361 -1.56 -26.70 22.68
C GLU A 361 -0.13 -26.31 22.30
N VAL A 362 0.13 -25.00 22.13
CA VAL A 362 1.48 -24.47 21.85
C VAL A 362 2.46 -24.82 22.96
N MET A 363 2.06 -24.68 24.23
CA MET A 363 2.93 -25.00 25.36
C MET A 363 3.12 -26.51 25.54
N ALA A 364 2.10 -27.33 25.22
CA ALA A 364 2.21 -28.78 25.25
C ALA A 364 3.25 -29.31 24.24
N HIS A 365 3.39 -28.68 23.07
CA HIS A 365 4.40 -29.05 22.05
C HIS A 365 5.86 -28.98 22.55
N VAL A 366 6.09 -28.15 23.58
CA VAL A 366 7.41 -27.88 24.16
C VAL A 366 7.43 -28.18 25.66
N GLU A 367 6.56 -29.07 26.12
CA GLU A 367 6.57 -29.54 27.49
C GLU A 367 7.95 -30.14 27.85
N GLY A 368 8.51 -29.69 28.98
CA GLY A 368 9.85 -30.09 29.43
C GLY A 368 11.00 -29.23 28.91
N GLU A 369 10.77 -28.32 27.95
CA GLU A 369 11.79 -27.40 27.43
C GLU A 369 11.96 -26.15 28.31
N ALA A 370 13.17 -25.60 28.34
CA ALA A 370 13.47 -24.40 29.12
C ALA A 370 13.05 -23.11 28.37
N VAL A 371 11.77 -22.75 28.45
CA VAL A 371 11.24 -21.52 27.82
C VAL A 371 11.80 -20.27 28.49
N ALA A 372 12.69 -19.57 27.79
CA ALA A 372 13.31 -18.35 28.28
C ALA A 372 12.44 -17.12 28.04
N ALA A 373 11.69 -17.07 26.94
CA ALA A 373 10.76 -15.99 26.65
C ALA A 373 9.68 -16.40 25.62
N ILE A 374 8.50 -15.80 25.77
CA ILE A 374 7.51 -15.69 24.70
C ILE A 374 7.63 -14.29 24.11
N THR A 375 7.64 -14.16 22.78
CA THR A 375 7.64 -12.87 22.09
C THR A 375 6.46 -12.75 21.14
N ALA A 376 5.79 -11.60 21.16
CA ALA A 376 4.56 -11.37 20.42
C ALA A 376 4.36 -9.88 20.12
N ASP A 377 3.42 -9.57 19.22
CA ASP A 377 3.04 -8.20 18.90
C ASP A 377 2.32 -7.52 20.09
N ARG A 378 2.78 -6.33 20.45
CA ARG A 378 2.19 -5.47 21.47
C ARG A 378 0.73 -5.11 21.16
N TYR A 379 0.34 -5.06 19.88
CA TYR A 379 -1.06 -4.79 19.52
C TYR A 379 -2.04 -5.83 20.08
N LYS A 380 -1.58 -7.07 20.28
CA LYS A 380 -2.37 -8.19 20.80
C LYS A 380 -2.12 -8.47 22.29
N GLN A 381 -1.47 -7.54 22.99
CA GLN A 381 -1.05 -7.72 24.37
C GLN A 381 -2.19 -8.03 25.34
N ALA A 382 -3.35 -7.37 25.20
CA ALA A 382 -4.48 -7.62 26.09
C ALA A 382 -5.01 -9.06 25.94
N GLU A 383 -5.29 -9.46 24.69
CA GLU A 383 -5.84 -10.79 24.36
C GLU A 383 -4.89 -11.93 24.75
N LEU A 384 -3.60 -11.81 24.41
CA LEU A 384 -2.61 -12.82 24.76
C LEU A 384 -2.25 -12.81 26.26
N GLY A 385 -2.22 -11.63 26.90
CA GLY A 385 -1.98 -11.50 28.33
C GLY A 385 -3.02 -12.25 29.15
N GLU A 386 -4.30 -12.05 28.87
CA GLU A 386 -5.40 -12.78 29.53
C GLU A 386 -5.31 -14.29 29.33
N ALA A 387 -4.92 -14.72 28.12
CA ALA A 387 -4.74 -16.14 27.80
C ALA A 387 -3.57 -16.77 28.58
N ILE A 388 -2.43 -16.07 28.68
CA ILE A 388 -1.25 -16.51 29.45
C ILE A 388 -1.62 -16.64 30.93
N ASP A 389 -2.29 -15.64 31.49
CA ASP A 389 -2.69 -15.64 32.90
C ASP A 389 -3.63 -16.81 33.20
N ARG A 390 -4.61 -17.05 32.34
CA ARG A 390 -5.56 -18.16 32.44
C ARG A 390 -4.88 -19.53 32.29
N ALA A 391 -3.91 -19.63 31.39
CA ALA A 391 -3.13 -20.85 31.18
C ALA A 391 -2.07 -21.09 32.28
N GLY A 392 -1.88 -20.13 33.19
CA GLY A 392 -0.91 -20.27 34.28
C GLY A 392 0.55 -20.19 33.84
N ILE A 393 0.82 -19.63 32.65
CA ILE A 393 2.18 -19.52 32.11
C ILE A 393 2.95 -18.45 32.89
N ARG A 394 4.23 -18.70 33.18
CA ARG A 394 5.07 -17.85 34.06
C ARG A 394 6.38 -17.36 33.42
N CYS A 395 6.63 -17.68 32.16
CA CYS A 395 7.85 -17.21 31.48
C CYS A 395 7.76 -15.71 31.12
N PRO A 396 8.90 -15.02 30.96
CA PRO A 396 8.94 -13.64 30.49
C PRO A 396 8.23 -13.46 29.14
N ILE A 397 7.49 -12.36 29.00
CA ILE A 397 6.84 -11.97 27.74
C ILE A 397 7.50 -10.70 27.20
N ILE A 398 7.91 -10.75 25.94
CA ILE A 398 8.62 -9.66 25.25
C ILE A 398 7.73 -9.11 24.15
N TRP A 399 7.14 -7.94 24.42
CA TRP A 399 6.23 -7.24 23.50
C TRP A 399 6.97 -6.39 22.48
N ARG A 400 6.87 -6.77 21.21
CA ARG A 400 7.47 -6.07 20.06
C ARG A 400 6.40 -5.35 19.25
N GLY A 401 6.73 -4.23 18.62
CA GLY A 401 5.85 -3.63 17.62
C GLY A 401 6.16 -4.13 16.20
N GLN A 402 5.14 -4.49 15.42
CA GLN A 402 5.35 -4.83 14.00
C GLN A 402 5.59 -3.60 13.09
N GLY A 403 5.78 -2.41 13.65
CA GLY A 403 6.11 -1.18 12.91
C GLY A 403 7.61 -1.06 12.60
N TYR A 404 8.00 0.00 11.87
CA TYR A 404 9.40 0.22 11.45
C TYR A 404 10.43 0.28 12.58
N ARG A 405 10.05 0.67 13.80
CA ARG A 405 10.98 0.81 14.93
C ARG A 405 11.53 -0.54 15.39
N ASP A 406 10.64 -1.42 15.83
CA ASP A 406 11.02 -2.73 16.37
C ASP A 406 11.20 -3.74 15.22
N GLY A 407 10.33 -3.67 14.21
CA GLY A 407 10.35 -4.54 13.03
C GLY A 407 11.64 -4.45 12.20
N ASN A 408 12.31 -3.29 12.17
CA ASN A 408 13.59 -3.17 11.48
C ASN A 408 14.66 -4.04 12.14
N GLU A 409 14.77 -3.93 13.46
CA GLU A 409 15.71 -4.71 14.23
C GLU A 409 15.40 -6.21 14.13
N ASP A 410 14.11 -6.58 14.21
CA ASP A 410 13.67 -7.97 14.12
C ASP A 410 14.00 -8.59 12.75
N CYS A 411 13.71 -7.89 11.65
CA CYS A 411 14.03 -8.34 10.30
C CYS A 411 15.55 -8.47 10.06
N GLU A 412 16.33 -7.47 10.47
CA GLU A 412 17.80 -7.49 10.30
C GLU A 412 18.47 -8.61 11.10
N ARG A 413 18.04 -8.84 12.34
CA ARG A 413 18.56 -9.95 13.16
C ARG A 413 18.20 -11.31 12.59
N PHE A 414 16.95 -11.48 12.15
CA PHE A 414 16.51 -12.71 11.48
C PHE A 414 17.33 -12.99 10.22
N ARG A 415 17.46 -11.99 9.32
CA ARG A 415 18.26 -12.12 8.09
C ARG A 415 19.70 -12.53 8.39
N ARG A 416 20.35 -11.84 9.34
CA ARG A 416 21.73 -12.19 9.74
C ARG A 416 21.81 -13.62 10.28
N ALA A 417 20.89 -14.05 11.13
CA ALA A 417 20.89 -15.41 11.66
C ALA A 417 20.70 -16.47 10.56
N ALA A 418 19.83 -16.22 9.59
CA ALA A 418 19.65 -17.09 8.43
C ALA A 418 20.92 -17.17 7.57
N TYR A 419 21.53 -16.01 7.24
CA TYR A 419 22.75 -15.94 6.43
C TYR A 419 23.98 -16.54 7.14
N ASP A 420 24.08 -16.39 8.46
CA ASP A 420 25.12 -17.02 9.28
C ASP A 420 24.92 -18.53 9.43
N GLY A 421 23.85 -19.10 8.85
CA GLY A 421 23.53 -20.52 8.97
C GLY A 421 23.08 -20.94 10.38
N LYS A 422 22.60 -20.00 11.20
CA LYS A 422 22.14 -20.22 12.58
C LYS A 422 20.65 -20.59 12.67
N VAL A 423 19.96 -20.69 11.54
CA VAL A 423 18.58 -21.15 11.47
C VAL A 423 18.57 -22.49 10.74
N LYS A 424 18.09 -23.53 11.42
CA LYS A 424 18.01 -24.91 10.94
C LYS A 424 16.60 -25.45 11.17
N THR A 425 15.87 -25.74 10.10
CA THR A 425 14.50 -26.26 10.17
C THR A 425 14.32 -27.49 9.29
N ALA A 426 13.37 -28.36 9.60
CA ALA A 426 13.00 -29.43 8.70
C ALA A 426 12.27 -28.83 7.49
N PRO A 427 12.32 -29.45 6.28
CA PRO A 427 11.56 -28.97 5.14
C PRO A 427 10.08 -28.79 5.49
N SER A 428 9.58 -27.55 5.44
CA SER A 428 8.22 -27.20 5.88
C SER A 428 7.45 -26.51 4.76
N LEU A 429 6.28 -27.04 4.42
CA LEU A 429 5.39 -26.40 3.45
C LEU A 429 4.81 -25.10 4.02
N LEU A 430 4.48 -25.07 5.30
CA LEU A 430 4.00 -23.89 6.01
C LEU A 430 5.01 -22.75 5.92
N LEU A 431 6.26 -22.98 6.34
CA LEU A 431 7.29 -21.95 6.35
C LEU A 431 7.69 -21.54 4.93
N ARG A 432 7.86 -22.48 4.00
CA ARG A 432 8.12 -22.15 2.59
C ARG A 432 7.03 -21.25 2.01
N SER A 433 5.76 -21.57 2.27
CA SER A 433 4.64 -20.76 1.81
C SER A 433 4.62 -19.38 2.47
N ALA A 434 4.90 -19.31 3.78
CA ALA A 434 4.90 -18.05 4.51
C ALA A 434 6.03 -17.12 4.09
N PHE A 435 7.26 -17.65 3.94
CA PHE A 435 8.41 -16.86 3.49
C PHE A 435 8.33 -16.44 2.02
N ALA A 436 7.70 -17.24 1.16
CA ALA A 436 7.42 -16.85 -0.22
C ALA A 436 6.51 -15.61 -0.31
N ASP A 437 5.62 -15.43 0.66
CA ASP A 437 4.72 -14.28 0.74
C ASP A 437 5.26 -13.16 1.66
N ALA A 438 6.42 -13.35 2.31
CA ALA A 438 6.99 -12.40 3.27
C ALA A 438 7.93 -11.39 2.58
N VAL A 439 7.54 -10.12 2.61
CA VAL A 439 8.34 -9.01 2.09
C VAL A 439 8.58 -7.98 3.18
N THR A 440 9.54 -7.10 2.96
CA THR A 440 9.82 -5.96 3.84
C THR A 440 9.49 -4.67 3.11
N LEU A 441 8.69 -3.81 3.75
CA LEU A 441 8.53 -2.40 3.37
C LEU A 441 9.65 -1.58 4.01
N ARG A 442 10.06 -0.51 3.33
CA ARG A 442 11.05 0.45 3.82
C ARG A 442 10.43 1.81 4.09
N ASP A 443 10.80 2.42 5.20
CA ASP A 443 10.51 3.84 5.46
C ASP A 443 11.59 4.76 4.82
N PRO A 444 11.43 6.10 4.85
CA PRO A 444 12.42 7.03 4.33
C PRO A 444 13.79 6.98 5.03
N ALA A 445 13.86 6.44 6.25
CA ALA A 445 15.09 6.22 7.00
C ALA A 445 15.71 4.83 6.73
N ASN A 446 15.16 4.10 5.76
CA ASN A 446 15.56 2.77 5.34
C ASN A 446 15.30 1.66 6.38
N ASN A 447 14.45 1.92 7.38
CA ASN A 447 14.02 0.91 8.35
C ASN A 447 13.07 -0.08 7.69
N LEU A 448 13.22 -1.36 8.03
CA LEU A 448 12.36 -2.43 7.54
C LEU A 448 11.10 -2.61 8.39
N LYS A 449 10.03 -3.02 7.72
CA LYS A 449 8.82 -3.54 8.36
C LYS A 449 8.36 -4.77 7.58
N LEU A 450 8.06 -5.86 8.27
CA LEU A 450 7.48 -7.05 7.65
C LEU A 450 6.09 -6.75 7.08
N ALA A 451 5.81 -7.25 5.89
CA ALA A 451 4.55 -7.08 5.17
C ALA A 451 4.27 -8.29 4.26
N LYS A 452 3.03 -8.37 3.77
CA LYS A 452 2.57 -9.42 2.85
C LYS A 452 2.83 -9.01 1.41
N ALA A 453 3.38 -9.92 0.60
CA ALA A 453 3.62 -9.72 -0.82
C ALA A 453 2.31 -9.64 -1.62
N ARG A 454 1.22 -10.18 -1.09
CA ARG A 454 -0.12 -10.20 -1.68
C ARG A 454 -1.15 -10.20 -0.56
N SER A 455 -2.32 -9.61 -0.79
CA SER A 455 -3.40 -9.51 0.22
C SER A 455 -3.89 -10.87 0.70
N THR A 456 -3.89 -11.88 -0.18
CA THR A 456 -4.26 -13.28 0.13
C THR A 456 -3.15 -14.09 0.77
N GLY A 457 -1.94 -13.52 0.90
CA GLY A 457 -0.79 -14.21 1.50
C GLY A 457 -0.97 -14.45 2.99
N ARG A 458 -0.35 -15.51 3.49
CA ARG A 458 -0.31 -15.86 4.92
C ARG A 458 1.14 -15.90 5.36
N ILE A 459 1.53 -14.90 6.16
CA ILE A 459 2.92 -14.74 6.61
C ILE A 459 3.05 -14.95 8.12
N ASP A 460 1.97 -15.40 8.75
CA ASP A 460 1.82 -15.42 10.21
C ASP A 460 2.91 -16.31 10.84
N ALA A 461 3.21 -17.47 10.22
CA ALA A 461 4.33 -18.32 10.61
C ALA A 461 5.70 -17.64 10.41
N ALA A 462 5.90 -16.89 9.31
CA ALA A 462 7.13 -16.13 9.09
C ALA A 462 7.30 -14.98 10.09
N ALA A 463 6.21 -14.30 10.46
CA ALA A 463 6.21 -13.26 11.48
C ALA A 463 6.59 -13.83 12.86
N ALA A 464 5.97 -14.94 13.26
CA ALA A 464 6.32 -15.66 14.48
C ALA A 464 7.80 -16.10 14.48
N THR A 465 8.30 -16.63 13.37
CA THR A 465 9.72 -17.01 13.21
C THR A 465 10.66 -15.82 13.35
N VAL A 466 10.36 -14.69 12.69
CA VAL A 466 11.19 -13.48 12.75
C VAL A 466 11.31 -12.99 14.19
N LEU A 467 10.20 -12.97 14.95
CA LEU A 467 10.22 -12.59 16.36
C LEU A 467 11.07 -13.55 17.20
N ALA A 468 10.84 -14.87 17.06
CA ALA A 468 11.55 -15.89 17.84
C ALA A 468 13.07 -15.85 17.61
N VAL A 469 13.49 -15.82 16.34
CA VAL A 469 14.90 -15.81 15.96
C VAL A 469 15.58 -14.50 16.35
N ALA A 470 14.90 -13.36 16.17
CA ALA A 470 15.45 -12.07 16.55
C ALA A 470 15.69 -11.98 18.06
N GLU A 471 14.76 -12.46 18.88
CA GLU A 471 14.95 -12.50 20.34
C GLU A 471 16.02 -13.51 20.75
N GLY A 472 16.05 -14.69 20.13
CA GLY A 472 17.14 -15.65 20.33
C GLY A 472 18.52 -15.03 20.04
N ALA A 473 18.65 -14.27 18.96
CA ALA A 473 19.86 -13.53 18.63
C ALA A 473 20.18 -12.43 19.65
N ARG A 474 19.17 -11.76 20.25
CA ARG A 474 19.39 -10.81 21.35
C ARG A 474 19.93 -11.52 22.59
N MET A 475 19.36 -12.66 22.95
CA MET A 475 19.78 -13.44 24.11
C MET A 475 21.23 -13.88 23.98
N MET A 476 21.62 -14.43 22.83
CA MET A 476 23.00 -14.85 22.57
C MET A 476 24.00 -13.70 22.50
N GLY A 477 23.52 -12.48 22.21
CA GLY A 477 24.35 -11.27 22.16
C GLY A 477 24.53 -10.56 23.50
N ARG A 478 23.80 -10.94 24.56
CA ARG A 478 23.97 -10.34 25.89
C ARG A 478 25.30 -10.81 26.50
N PRO A 479 26.14 -9.90 27.04
CA PRO A 479 27.35 -10.32 27.74
C PRO A 479 26.97 -11.27 28.89
N ALA A 480 27.61 -12.43 28.97
CA ALA A 480 27.48 -13.30 30.12
C ALA A 480 27.93 -12.49 31.36
N HIS A 481 27.00 -12.22 32.27
CA HIS A 481 27.29 -11.45 33.48
C HIS A 481 28.19 -12.31 34.38
N LYS A 482 29.51 -12.31 34.12
CA LYS A 482 30.49 -12.77 35.10
C LYS A 482 30.42 -11.75 36.23
N GLY A 483 29.83 -12.13 37.36
CA GLY A 483 29.61 -11.29 38.54
C GLY A 483 30.91 -10.83 39.20
N GLY A 484 31.69 -10.00 38.52
CA GLY A 484 32.76 -9.21 39.11
C GLY A 484 32.19 -7.88 39.55
N ARG A 485 32.05 -7.68 40.87
CA ARG A 485 31.88 -6.34 41.43
C ARG A 485 33.11 -5.52 41.03
N ILE A 486 32.93 -4.54 40.14
CA ILE A 486 33.93 -3.49 39.97
C ILE A 486 33.82 -2.60 41.21
N ALA A 487 34.74 -2.80 42.15
CA ALA A 487 34.95 -1.85 43.24
C ALA A 487 35.70 -0.65 42.65
N TRP A 488 35.03 0.48 42.56
CA TRP A 488 35.71 1.76 42.38
C TRP A 488 36.35 2.12 43.71
N GLY A 489 37.68 2.04 43.76
CA GLY A 489 38.51 2.51 44.88
C GLY A 489 39.01 3.92 44.63
#